data_AF-A0A0C4YH83-F1
#
_entry.id   AF-A0A0C4YH83-F1
#
_cell.length_a   1.000
_cell.length_b   1.000
_cell.length_c   1.000
_cell.angle_alpha   90.00
_cell.angle_beta   90.00
_cell.angle_gamma   90.00
#
_symmetry.space_group_name_H-M   'P 1'
#
loop_
_entity.id
_entity.type
_entity.pdbx_description
1 polymer ?
#
loop_
_entity_poly.entity_id
_entity_poly.type
_entity_poly.pdbx_seq_one_letter_code
_entity_poly.pdbx_strand_id
1 'polypeptide(L)'
;MSFIFKALIVGCIAYFFFGAILADSRHADAQARRNEAQSALLVRLEAMHHPEVSLLVDEWRRAYPSPIDARLAELRVMAERLQADPASAKQFRVATKQAELDALPFSSPFGAQRARPGIGQ
;
A
#
# COMPACT_ATOMS: atom_id res chain seq x y z
N MET A 1 42.95 16.32 -31.32
CA MET A 1 42.19 15.10 -30.92
C MET A 1 41.71 15.08 -29.45
N SER A 2 42.30 15.85 -28.52
CA SER A 2 41.90 15.82 -27.09
C SER A 2 40.52 16.45 -26.77
N PHE A 3 40.07 17.45 -27.54
CA PHE A 3 38.81 18.17 -27.28
C PHE A 3 37.54 17.36 -27.56
N ILE A 4 37.54 16.53 -28.60
CA ILE A 4 36.38 15.71 -28.99
C ILE A 4 36.11 14.63 -27.93
N PHE A 5 37.17 14.07 -27.36
CA PHE A 5 37.07 13.04 -26.32
C PHE A 5 36.48 13.59 -25.00
N LYS A 6 36.85 14.81 -24.62
CA LYS A 6 36.29 15.49 -23.44
C LYS A 6 34.81 15.84 -23.63
N ALA A 7 34.41 16.30 -24.81
CA ALA A 7 33.01 16.61 -25.11
C ALA A 7 32.11 15.37 -25.08
N LEU A 8 32.61 14.22 -25.55
CA LEU A 8 31.87 12.97 -25.54
C LEU A 8 31.62 12.45 -24.12
N ILE A 9 32.63 12.54 -23.25
CA ILE A 9 32.52 12.12 -21.83
C ILE A 9 31.52 13.01 -21.07
N VAL A 10 31.58 14.33 -21.25
CA VAL A 10 30.65 15.27 -20.60
C VAL A 10 29.21 15.02 -21.08
N GLY A 11 29.00 14.76 -22.37
CA GLY A 11 27.69 14.41 -22.92
C GLY A 11 27.11 13.11 -22.35
N CYS A 12 27.95 12.06 -22.22
CA CYS A 12 27.52 10.80 -21.62
C CYS A 12 27.14 10.94 -20.14
N ILE A 13 27.91 11.71 -19.36
CA ILE A 13 27.60 11.98 -17.96
C ILE A 13 26.29 12.77 -17.85
N ALA A 14 26.12 13.83 -18.64
CA ALA A 14 24.89 14.62 -18.65
C ALA A 14 23.65 13.77 -19.02
N TYR A 15 23.77 12.86 -19.99
CA TYR A 15 22.67 11.97 -20.39
C TYR A 15 22.29 10.99 -19.28
N PHE A 16 23.28 10.40 -18.60
CA PHE A 16 23.04 9.49 -17.47
C PHE A 16 22.38 10.20 -16.28
N PHE A 17 22.87 11.38 -15.91
CA PHE A 17 22.28 12.17 -14.82
C PHE A 17 20.88 12.68 -15.17
N PHE A 18 20.64 13.15 -16.40
CA PHE A 18 19.33 13.63 -16.83
C PHE A 18 18.30 12.50 -16.91
N GLY A 19 18.70 11.31 -17.37
CA GLY A 19 17.84 10.12 -17.38
C GLY A 19 17.47 9.64 -15.98
N ALA A 20 18.42 9.66 -15.03
CA ALA A 20 18.18 9.27 -13.64
C ALA A 20 17.22 10.25 -12.93
N ILE A 21 17.41 11.56 -13.13
CA ILE A 21 16.54 12.59 -12.54
C ILE A 21 15.10 12.48 -13.10
N LEU A 22 14.94 12.26 -14.42
CA LEU A 22 13.60 12.08 -15.00
C LEU A 22 12.91 10.79 -14.52
N ALA A 23 13.66 9.70 -14.31
CA ALA A 23 13.10 8.46 -13.80
C ALA A 23 12.59 8.62 -12.36
N ASP A 24 13.39 9.24 -11.50
CA ASP A 24 13.03 9.51 -10.10
C ASP A 24 11.79 10.41 -9.99
N SER A 25 11.71 11.44 -10.85
CA SER A 25 10.54 12.34 -10.96
C SER A 25 9.25 11.57 -11.26
N ARG A 26 9.28 10.64 -12.23
CA ARG A 26 8.11 9.84 -12.62
C ARG A 26 7.66 8.88 -11.52
N HIS A 27 8.59 8.33 -10.76
CA HIS A 27 8.28 7.47 -9.62
C HIS A 27 7.67 8.26 -8.47
N ALA A 28 8.18 9.46 -8.19
CA ALA A 28 7.62 10.38 -7.20
C ALA A 28 6.19 10.81 -7.56
N ASP A 29 5.94 11.17 -8.82
CA ASP A 29 4.61 11.55 -9.31
C ASP A 29 3.60 10.39 -9.19
N ALA A 30 4.02 9.18 -9.54
CA ALA A 30 3.16 8.00 -9.44
C ALA A 30 2.80 7.66 -7.98
N GLN A 31 3.76 7.79 -7.05
CA GLN A 31 3.50 7.58 -5.63
C GLN A 31 2.59 8.68 -5.04
N ALA A 32 2.81 9.93 -5.42
CA ALA A 32 1.96 11.05 -4.99
C ALA A 32 0.50 10.83 -5.40
N ARG A 33 0.24 10.42 -6.65
CA ARG A 33 -1.12 10.11 -7.13
C ARG A 33 -1.78 8.98 -6.34
N ARG A 34 -1.03 7.94 -5.97
CA ARG A 34 -1.56 6.85 -5.14
C ARG A 34 -1.90 7.33 -3.73
N ASN A 35 -1.04 8.17 -3.14
CA ASN A 35 -1.28 8.74 -1.82
C ASN A 35 -2.53 9.63 -1.81
N GLU A 36 -2.72 10.45 -2.84
CA GLU A 36 -3.94 11.26 -3.01
C GLU A 36 -5.18 10.38 -3.18
N ALA A 37 -5.12 9.36 -4.05
CA ALA A 37 -6.25 8.45 -4.26
C ALA A 37 -6.64 7.70 -2.99
N GLN A 38 -5.66 7.24 -2.19
CA GLN A 38 -5.93 6.61 -0.90
C GLN A 38 -6.56 7.61 0.06
N SER A 39 -5.98 8.81 0.18
CA SER A 39 -6.47 9.85 1.09
C SER A 39 -7.91 10.24 0.78
N ALA A 40 -8.26 10.41 -0.50
CA ALA A 40 -9.61 10.74 -0.93
C ALA A 40 -10.63 9.64 -0.55
N LEU A 41 -10.27 8.36 -0.72
CA LEU A 41 -11.13 7.24 -0.33
C LEU A 41 -11.31 7.17 1.18
N LEU A 42 -10.24 7.35 1.95
CA LEU A 42 -10.29 7.31 3.41
C LEU A 42 -11.11 8.47 3.98
N VAL A 43 -10.96 9.69 3.45
CA VAL A 43 -11.78 10.84 3.86
C VAL A 43 -13.26 10.59 3.57
N ARG A 44 -13.58 10.00 2.42
CA ARG A 44 -14.96 9.64 2.07
C ARG A 44 -15.54 8.58 3.01
N LEU A 45 -14.73 7.62 3.42
CA LEU A 45 -15.11 6.61 4.41
C LEU A 45 -15.34 7.21 5.80
N GLU A 46 -14.45 8.11 6.21
CA GLU A 46 -14.49 8.81 7.50
C GLU A 46 -15.73 9.71 7.63
N ALA A 47 -16.18 10.29 6.52
CA ALA A 47 -17.43 11.07 6.44
C ALA A 47 -18.72 10.24 6.66
N MET A 48 -18.65 8.90 6.71
CA MET A 48 -19.80 8.07 7.06
C MET A 48 -20.11 8.09 8.57
N HIS A 49 -19.24 8.68 9.39
CA HIS A 49 -19.42 8.86 10.84
C HIS A 49 -19.77 7.56 11.60
N HIS A 50 -19.36 6.41 11.05
CA HIS A 50 -19.62 5.11 11.66
C HIS A 50 -18.39 4.67 12.46
N PRO A 51 -18.52 4.33 13.76
CA PRO A 51 -17.37 4.12 14.64
C PRO A 51 -16.43 2.99 14.17
N GLU A 52 -16.99 1.91 13.63
CA GLU A 52 -16.19 0.80 13.08
C GLU A 52 -15.46 1.15 11.78
N VAL A 53 -16.00 2.11 11.02
CA VAL A 53 -15.37 2.58 9.78
C VAL A 53 -14.21 3.50 10.10
N SER A 54 -14.35 4.38 11.10
CA SER A 54 -13.24 5.21 11.58
C SER A 54 -12.07 4.35 12.10
N LEU A 55 -12.36 3.32 12.88
CA LEU A 55 -11.33 2.37 13.34
C LEU A 55 -10.64 1.65 12.18
N LEU A 56 -11.40 1.23 11.16
CA LEU A 56 -10.85 0.61 9.96
C LEU A 56 -9.94 1.57 9.19
N VAL A 57 -10.33 2.85 9.04
CA VAL A 57 -9.51 3.88 8.40
C VAL A 57 -8.19 4.08 9.14
N ASP A 58 -8.22 4.13 10.47
CA ASP A 58 -7.01 4.29 11.30
C ASP A 58 -6.10 3.06 11.27
N GLU A 59 -6.68 1.86 11.27
CA GLU A 59 -5.93 0.61 11.08
C GLU A 59 -5.30 0.57 9.67
N TRP A 60 -6.04 0.96 8.64
CA TRP A 60 -5.57 0.99 7.26
C TRP A 60 -4.41 1.97 7.05
N ARG A 61 -4.51 3.20 7.57
CA ARG A 61 -3.43 4.21 7.47
C ARG A 61 -2.13 3.72 8.11
N ARG A 62 -2.23 2.95 9.21
CA ARG A 62 -1.07 2.39 9.91
C ARG A 62 -0.46 1.19 9.18
N ALA A 63 -1.30 0.29 8.68
CA ALA A 63 -0.83 -0.89 7.95
C ALA A 63 -0.23 -0.54 6.58
N TYR A 64 -0.78 0.47 5.90
CA TYR A 64 -0.41 0.83 4.53
C TYR A 64 -0.11 2.33 4.38
N PRO A 65 0.99 2.83 4.99
CA PRO A 65 1.39 4.23 4.88
C PRO A 65 1.83 4.61 3.45
N SER A 66 2.26 3.63 2.65
CA SER A 66 2.63 3.80 1.25
C SER A 66 1.78 2.88 0.36
N PRO A 67 0.65 3.36 -0.19
CA PRO A 67 -0.22 2.56 -1.04
C PRO A 67 0.47 2.12 -2.34
N ILE A 68 0.22 0.86 -2.69
CA ILE A 68 0.45 0.28 -4.01
C ILE A 68 -0.89 0.08 -4.73
N ASP A 69 -0.86 -0.09 -6.05
CA ASP A 69 -2.09 -0.17 -6.86
C ASP A 69 -3.04 -1.30 -6.44
N ALA A 70 -2.50 -2.46 -6.05
CA ALA A 70 -3.31 -3.59 -5.55
C ALA A 70 -4.10 -3.23 -4.28
N ARG A 71 -3.46 -2.56 -3.32
CA ARG A 71 -4.09 -2.14 -2.06
C ARG A 71 -5.12 -1.02 -2.29
N LEU A 72 -4.85 -0.14 -3.25
CA LEU A 72 -5.82 0.87 -3.68
C LEU A 72 -7.08 0.25 -4.30
N ALA A 73 -6.94 -0.80 -5.09
CA ALA A 73 -8.07 -1.55 -5.64
C ALA A 73 -8.89 -2.22 -4.54
N GLU A 74 -8.22 -2.87 -3.58
CA GLU A 74 -8.89 -3.44 -2.39
C GLU A 74 -9.64 -2.37 -1.60
N LEU A 75 -9.02 -1.21 -1.34
CA LEU A 75 -9.66 -0.10 -0.63
C LEU A 75 -10.89 0.42 -1.35
N ARG A 76 -10.88 0.49 -2.70
CA ARG A 76 -12.05 0.88 -3.49
C ARG A 76 -13.20 -0.11 -3.32
N VAL A 77 -12.92 -1.42 -3.42
CA VAL A 77 -13.93 -2.47 -3.24
C VAL A 77 -14.50 -2.43 -1.82
N MET A 78 -13.65 -2.22 -0.81
CA MET A 78 -14.10 -2.03 0.57
C MET A 78 -14.96 -0.78 0.71
N ALA A 79 -14.57 0.33 0.10
CA ALA A 79 -15.33 1.58 0.17
C ALA A 79 -16.71 1.48 -0.47
N GLU A 80 -16.85 0.76 -1.59
CA GLU A 80 -18.15 0.48 -2.20
C GLU A 80 -19.03 -0.40 -1.31
N ARG A 81 -18.46 -1.45 -0.71
CA ARG A 81 -19.20 -2.34 0.20
C ARG A 81 -19.63 -1.63 1.48
N LEU A 82 -18.77 -0.79 2.05
CA LEU A 82 -19.07 -0.03 3.27
C LEU A 82 -20.09 1.09 3.04
N GLN A 83 -20.17 1.63 1.84
CA GLN A 83 -21.25 2.54 1.47
C GLN A 83 -22.60 1.83 1.38
N ALA A 84 -22.61 0.57 0.94
CA ALA A 84 -23.82 -0.24 0.88
C ALA A 84 -24.24 -0.76 2.26
N ASP A 85 -23.28 -1.17 3.08
CA ASP A 85 -23.48 -1.63 4.46
C ASP A 85 -22.31 -1.23 5.37
N PRO A 86 -22.45 -0.16 6.17
CA PRO A 86 -21.39 0.28 7.08
C PRO A 86 -21.16 -0.68 8.26
N ALA A 87 -22.08 -1.61 8.55
CA ALA A 87 -21.92 -2.59 9.63
C ALA A 87 -20.94 -3.71 9.27
N SER A 88 -20.66 -3.96 7.98
CA SER A 88 -19.70 -4.98 7.55
C SER A 88 -18.23 -4.59 7.80
N ALA A 89 -17.95 -3.37 8.27
CA ALA A 89 -16.61 -2.90 8.64
C ALA A 89 -15.85 -3.85 9.58
N LYS A 90 -16.56 -4.52 10.49
CA LYS A 90 -15.96 -5.48 11.43
C LYS A 90 -15.29 -6.67 10.72
N GLN A 91 -15.84 -7.11 9.59
CA GLN A 91 -15.32 -8.26 8.84
C GLN A 91 -14.01 -7.91 8.12
N PHE A 92 -13.91 -6.67 7.61
CA PHE A 92 -12.70 -6.19 6.95
C PHE A 92 -11.55 -6.00 7.94
N ARG A 93 -11.81 -5.59 9.18
CA ARG A 93 -10.77 -5.50 10.24
C ARG A 93 -10.08 -6.84 10.52
N VAL A 94 -10.81 -7.95 10.51
CA VAL A 94 -10.24 -9.29 10.72
C VAL A 94 -9.28 -9.65 9.59
N ALA A 95 -9.66 -9.36 8.33
CA ALA A 95 -8.83 -9.61 7.17
C ALA A 95 -7.54 -8.77 7.19
N THR A 96 -7.63 -7.48 7.57
CA THR A 96 -6.46 -6.59 7.68
C THR A 96 -5.50 -7.04 8.76
N LYS A 97 -6.01 -7.42 9.95
CA LYS A 97 -5.17 -7.95 11.04
C LYS A 97 -4.51 -9.28 10.69
N GLN A 98 -5.21 -10.16 9.96
CA GLN A 98 -4.62 -11.43 9.52
C GLN A 98 -3.49 -11.18 8.52
N ALA A 99 -3.67 -10.28 7.55
CA ALA A 99 -2.64 -9.91 6.59
C ALA A 99 -1.43 -9.24 7.26
N GLU A 100 -1.64 -8.45 8.32
CA GLU A 100 -0.58 -7.88 9.14
C GLU A 100 0.20 -8.98 9.88
N LEU A 101 -0.49 -9.92 10.52
CA LEU A 101 0.13 -11.07 11.20
C LEU A 101 0.93 -11.97 10.25
N ASP A 102 0.40 -12.22 9.04
CA ASP A 102 1.05 -13.04 8.02
C ASP A 102 2.28 -12.34 7.41
N ALA A 103 2.32 -10.99 7.44
CA ALA A 103 3.46 -10.21 6.96
C ALA A 103 4.60 -10.11 7.99
N LEU A 104 4.36 -10.46 9.26
CA LEU A 104 5.41 -10.52 10.26
C LEU A 104 6.30 -11.74 10.01
N PRO A 105 7.64 -11.61 10.12
CA PRO A 105 8.56 -12.74 10.10
C PRO A 105 8.47 -13.49 11.44
N PHE A 106 7.31 -14.07 11.75
CA PHE A 106 7.15 -14.90 12.93
C PHE A 106 7.71 -16.29 12.61
N SER A 107 9.02 -16.46 12.80
CA SER A 107 9.58 -17.78 12.99
C SER A 107 9.18 -18.23 14.40
N SER A 108 8.05 -18.92 14.50
CA SER A 108 7.60 -19.49 15.77
C SER A 108 8.72 -20.35 16.37
N PRO A 109 9.15 -20.14 17.63
CA PRO A 109 10.11 -21.02 18.31
C PRO A 109 9.54 -22.43 18.54
N PHE A 110 8.23 -22.59 18.37
CA PHE A 110 7.54 -23.87 18.34
C PHE A 110 7.02 -24.05 16.91
N GLY A 111 7.75 -24.81 16.09
CA GLY A 111 7.57 -24.91 14.63
C GLY A 111 6.12 -24.97 14.12
N ALA A 112 5.92 -24.53 12.88
CA ALA A 112 4.64 -24.36 12.18
C ALA A 112 3.56 -25.40 12.52
N GLN A 113 2.77 -25.13 13.57
CA GLN A 113 1.55 -25.87 13.82
C GLN A 113 0.46 -25.24 12.97
N ARG A 114 0.25 -25.80 11.76
CA ARG A 114 -1.06 -25.72 11.12
C ARG A 114 -2.07 -26.26 12.13
N ALA A 115 -2.92 -25.39 12.66
CA ALA A 115 -4.12 -25.80 13.35
C ALA A 115 -4.96 -26.60 12.36
N ARG A 116 -4.80 -27.93 12.36
CA ARG A 116 -5.80 -28.84 11.80
C ARG A 116 -7.06 -28.61 12.65
N PRO A 117 -8.20 -28.23 12.06
CA PRO A 117 -9.46 -28.28 12.79
C PRO A 117 -9.63 -29.73 13.25
N GLY A 118 -9.61 -29.93 14.57
CA GLY A 118 -9.89 -31.20 15.21
C GLY A 118 -11.33 -31.57 14.87
N ILE A 119 -11.48 -32.49 13.93
CA ILE A 119 -12.72 -33.23 13.78
C ILE A 119 -12.61 -34.34 14.81
N GLY A 120 -13.29 -34.16 15.94
CA GLY A 120 -13.54 -35.26 16.85
C GLY A 120 -14.28 -36.36 16.10
N GLN A 121 -13.66 -37.53 16.06
CA GLN A 121 -14.28 -38.86 15.95
C GLN A 121 -13.46 -39.77 16.87
#